data_AF-A0A382S0C5-F1
#
_entry.id   AF-A0A382S0C5-F1
#
_cell.length_a   1.000
_cell.length_b   1.000
_cell.length_c   1.000
_cell.angle_alpha   90.00
_cell.angle_beta   90.00
_cell.angle_gamma   90.00
#
_symmetry.space_group_name_H-M   'P 1'
#
loop_
_entity.id
_entity.type
_entity.pdbx_description
1 polymer ?
#
loop_
_entity_poly.entity_id
_entity_poly.type
_entity_poly.pdbx_seq_one_letter_code
_entity_poly.pdbx_strand_id
1 'polypeptide(L)'
;GTILTSPDGITWTERTSGIFRNLSGVTSGNGLFVTVGWNGTILTSSDGITWTERTSGTPIDLYGVTSGNGLFVTVGESGTILTSPDGITWTERTSGTPKELYGVTSGNGLFVTVGFFGTILTSPDGITWTERTSGTWEYLRGVTSGNGLFVTVGESGTILTSPDGNSWTKRTSGTSKYLRGVTYSQ
;
A
#
# COMPACT_ATOMS: atom_id res chain seq x y z
N GLY A 1 -17.04 6.97 -2.19
CA GLY A 1 -16.31 6.39 -1.04
C GLY A 1 -16.34 7.37 0.10
N THR A 2 -16.37 6.90 1.34
CA THR A 2 -16.43 7.77 2.53
C THR A 2 -15.01 8.12 2.99
N ILE A 3 -14.76 9.40 3.29
CA ILE A 3 -13.53 9.87 3.93
C ILE A 3 -13.93 10.40 5.30
N LEU A 4 -13.18 10.02 6.34
CA LEU A 4 -13.38 10.53 7.70
C LEU A 4 -12.11 11.23 8.17
N THR A 5 -12.25 12.37 8.84
CA THR A 5 -11.13 13.06 9.50
C THR A 5 -11.43 13.30 10.95
N SER A 6 -10.39 13.26 11.79
CA SER A 6 -10.48 13.62 13.19
C SER A 6 -9.19 14.33 13.63
N PRO A 7 -9.29 15.49 14.30
CA PRO A 7 -8.13 16.15 14.88
C PRO A 7 -7.69 15.52 16.22
N ASP A 8 -8.57 14.77 16.90
CA ASP A 8 -8.38 14.26 18.26
C ASP A 8 -8.41 12.73 18.35
N GLY A 9 -8.73 12.03 17.25
CA GLY A 9 -8.92 10.58 17.20
C GLY A 9 -10.20 10.07 17.87
N ILE A 10 -11.02 10.95 18.46
CA ILE A 10 -12.22 10.62 19.23
C ILE A 10 -13.47 11.00 18.43
N THR A 11 -13.51 12.23 17.91
CA THR A 11 -14.63 12.77 17.15
C THR A 11 -14.32 12.75 15.66
N TRP A 12 -15.17 12.08 14.89
CA TRP A 12 -14.95 11.87 13.46
C TRP A 12 -15.96 12.64 12.63
N THR A 13 -15.47 13.37 11.63
CA THR A 13 -16.30 14.11 10.68
C THR A 13 -16.24 13.44 9.32
N GLU A 14 -17.40 13.10 8.76
CA GLU A 14 -17.50 12.65 7.37
C GLU A 14 -17.20 13.79 6.40
N ARG A 15 -16.36 13.50 5.41
CA ARG A 15 -15.95 14.40 4.35
C ARG A 15 -16.47 13.89 3.02
N THR A 16 -17.04 14.81 2.25
CA THR A 16 -17.47 14.53 0.88
C THR A 16 -16.22 14.33 0.01
N SER A 17 -16.03 13.11 -0.48
CA SER A 17 -14.94 12.76 -1.40
C SER A 17 -15.18 13.25 -2.84
N GLY A 18 -16.39 13.72 -3.14
CA GLY A 18 -16.81 14.14 -4.49
C GLY A 18 -17.05 12.97 -5.46
N ILE A 19 -16.85 11.72 -5.01
CA ILE A 19 -16.96 10.51 -5.84
C ILE A 19 -17.76 9.40 -5.15
N PHE A 20 -18.41 8.56 -5.96
CA PHE A 20 -19.19 7.41 -5.46
C PHE A 20 -18.36 6.12 -5.35
N ARG A 21 -17.17 6.05 -5.96
CA ARG A 21 -16.31 4.85 -6.01
C ARG A 21 -15.73 4.48 -4.64
N ASN A 22 -15.46 3.19 -4.41
CA ASN A 22 -14.86 2.70 -3.17
C ASN A 22 -13.40 3.13 -3.06
N LEU A 23 -12.98 3.49 -1.85
CA LEU A 23 -11.60 3.82 -1.51
C LEU A 23 -11.00 2.64 -0.74
N SER A 24 -9.75 2.30 -1.06
CA SER A 24 -9.07 1.09 -0.57
C SER A 24 -7.88 1.40 0.34
N GLY A 25 -7.19 2.51 0.09
CA GLY A 25 -5.96 2.87 0.80
C GLY A 25 -5.80 4.38 0.99
N VAL A 26 -5.03 4.76 2.01
CA VAL A 26 -4.68 6.15 2.29
C VAL A 26 -3.27 6.24 2.86
N THR A 27 -2.52 7.28 2.48
CA THR A 27 -1.22 7.63 3.04
C THR A 27 -1.09 9.15 3.19
N SER A 28 -0.13 9.59 3.99
CA SER A 28 0.28 10.99 4.06
C SER A 28 1.79 11.10 3.88
N GLY A 29 2.24 12.01 3.03
CA GLY A 29 3.66 12.29 2.79
C GLY A 29 3.83 13.63 2.09
N ASN A 30 5.00 14.27 2.20
CA ASN A 30 5.28 15.55 1.54
C ASN A 30 4.20 16.65 1.77
N GLY A 31 3.53 16.65 2.94
CA GLY A 31 2.44 17.60 3.24
C GLY A 31 1.13 17.33 2.50
N LEU A 32 0.97 16.15 1.90
CA LEU A 32 -0.20 15.75 1.12
C LEU A 32 -0.78 14.42 1.64
N PHE A 33 -2.10 14.36 1.74
CA PHE A 33 -2.85 13.13 1.89
C PHE A 33 -3.21 12.58 0.50
N VAL A 34 -3.03 11.28 0.31
CA VAL A 34 -3.36 10.57 -0.92
C VAL A 34 -4.23 9.38 -0.57
N THR A 35 -5.38 9.25 -1.24
CA THR A 35 -6.21 8.04 -1.16
C THR A 35 -6.41 7.45 -2.54
N VAL A 36 -6.48 6.12 -2.59
CA VAL A 36 -6.61 5.35 -3.83
C VAL A 36 -7.79 4.38 -3.72
N GLY A 37 -8.32 3.93 -4.85
CA GLY A 37 -9.48 3.05 -4.85
C GLY A 37 -9.84 2.45 -6.20
N TRP A 38 -11.10 2.03 -6.31
CA TRP A 38 -11.63 1.32 -7.46
C TRP A 38 -11.64 2.18 -8.73
N ASN A 39 -11.58 1.53 -9.89
CA ASN A 39 -11.51 2.14 -11.21
C ASN A 39 -10.37 3.16 -11.35
N GLY A 40 -9.20 2.87 -10.79
CA GLY A 40 -8.03 3.75 -10.84
C GLY A 40 -8.20 5.07 -10.09
N THR A 41 -9.11 5.13 -9.12
CA THR A 41 -9.36 6.36 -8.35
C THR A 41 -8.12 6.79 -7.59
N ILE A 42 -7.74 8.06 -7.73
CA ILE A 42 -6.75 8.73 -6.87
C ILE A 42 -7.33 10.08 -6.45
N LEU A 43 -7.37 10.36 -5.15
CA LEU A 43 -7.69 11.68 -4.62
C LEU A 43 -6.53 12.21 -3.77
N THR A 44 -6.33 13.52 -3.82
CA THR A 44 -5.30 14.22 -3.03
C THR A 44 -5.88 15.37 -2.23
N SER A 45 -5.29 15.64 -1.08
CA SER A 45 -5.70 16.75 -0.21
C SER A 45 -4.50 17.28 0.58
N SER A 46 -4.39 18.60 0.73
CA SER A 46 -3.37 19.23 1.59
C SER A 46 -3.84 19.42 3.04
N ASP A 47 -5.15 19.36 3.28
CA ASP A 47 -5.78 19.66 4.57
C ASP A 47 -6.56 18.46 5.16
N GLY A 48 -6.68 17.36 4.39
CA GLY A 48 -7.49 16.20 4.71
C GLY A 48 -9.01 16.43 4.55
N ILE A 49 -9.44 17.65 4.26
CA ILE A 49 -10.83 18.07 4.24
C ILE A 49 -11.32 18.20 2.80
N THR A 50 -10.59 18.94 1.96
CA THR A 50 -10.93 19.19 0.57
C THR A 50 -10.12 18.25 -0.32
N TRP A 51 -10.79 17.45 -1.14
CA TRP A 51 -10.17 16.42 -1.96
C TRP A 51 -10.28 16.74 -3.45
N THR A 52 -9.18 16.54 -4.17
CA THR A 52 -9.10 16.72 -5.63
C THR A 52 -8.83 15.38 -6.30
N GLU A 53 -9.67 15.00 -7.26
CA GLU A 53 -9.44 13.80 -8.09
C GLU A 53 -8.25 14.01 -9.04
N ARG A 54 -7.41 12.98 -9.16
CA ARG A 54 -6.22 12.96 -10.02
C ARG A 54 -6.33 11.84 -11.04
N THR A 55 -5.83 12.08 -12.23
CA THR A 55 -5.76 11.07 -13.28
C THR A 55 -4.66 10.07 -12.97
N SER A 56 -5.02 8.80 -12.82
CA SER A 56 -4.09 7.68 -12.63
C SER A 56 -3.51 7.13 -13.95
N GLY A 57 -4.21 7.36 -15.06
CA GLY A 57 -3.87 6.81 -16.37
C GLY A 57 -4.34 5.36 -16.59
N THR A 58 -5.08 4.78 -15.64
CA THR A 58 -5.57 3.40 -15.71
C THR A 58 -6.97 3.27 -15.11
N PRO A 59 -7.84 2.37 -15.63
CA PRO A 59 -9.11 2.03 -15.01
C PRO A 59 -8.98 0.91 -13.98
N ILE A 60 -7.78 0.43 -13.67
CA ILE A 60 -7.56 -0.74 -12.81
C ILE A 60 -7.71 -0.39 -11.33
N ASP A 61 -8.26 -1.30 -10.53
CA ASP A 61 -8.46 -1.11 -9.10
C ASP A 61 -7.12 -0.96 -8.35
N LEU A 62 -7.03 0.09 -7.54
CA LEU A 62 -5.90 0.36 -6.66
C LEU A 62 -6.25 -0.04 -5.22
N TYR A 63 -5.35 -0.78 -4.57
CA TYR A 63 -5.59 -1.40 -3.27
C TYR A 63 -4.77 -0.78 -2.15
N GLY A 64 -3.50 -0.47 -2.39
CA GLY A 64 -2.59 0.05 -1.37
C GLY A 64 -1.81 1.26 -1.88
N VAL A 65 -1.51 2.20 -0.98
CA VAL A 65 -0.67 3.37 -1.27
C VAL A 65 0.26 3.66 -0.09
N THR A 66 1.50 4.05 -0.37
CA THR A 66 2.50 4.49 0.62
C THR A 66 3.23 5.72 0.11
N SER A 67 3.85 6.46 1.02
CA SER A 67 4.86 7.47 0.73
C SER A 67 6.20 7.10 1.35
N GLY A 68 7.31 7.41 0.70
CA GLY A 68 8.66 7.20 1.20
C GLY A 68 9.69 7.73 0.21
N ASN A 69 10.88 8.11 0.68
CA ASN A 69 11.96 8.63 -0.18
C ASN A 69 11.50 9.78 -1.13
N GLY A 70 10.55 10.61 -0.70
CA GLY A 70 10.00 11.69 -1.51
C GLY A 70 9.04 11.24 -2.64
N LEU A 71 8.65 9.97 -2.67
CA LEU A 71 7.82 9.37 -3.72
C LEU A 71 6.55 8.74 -3.11
N PHE A 72 5.43 8.89 -3.82
CA PHE A 72 4.23 8.10 -3.60
C PHE A 72 4.25 6.86 -4.49
N VAL A 73 3.83 5.73 -3.94
CA VAL A 73 3.71 4.45 -4.65
C VAL A 73 2.34 3.88 -4.36
N THR A 74 1.57 3.57 -5.40
CA THR A 74 0.30 2.84 -5.30
C THR A 74 0.40 1.52 -6.04
N VAL A 75 -0.30 0.51 -5.53
CA VAL A 75 -0.33 -0.85 -6.07
C VAL A 75 -1.77 -1.35 -6.21
N GLY A 76 -2.01 -2.29 -7.12
CA GLY A 76 -3.37 -2.72 -7.43
C GLY A 76 -3.48 -4.09 -8.11
N GLU A 77 -4.64 -4.31 -8.73
CA GLU A 77 -4.94 -5.50 -9.53
C GLU A 77 -3.98 -5.62 -10.73
N SER A 78 -3.88 -6.84 -11.30
CA SER A 78 -3.06 -7.10 -12.50
C SER A 78 -1.58 -6.70 -12.37
N GLY A 79 -1.07 -6.65 -11.14
CA GLY A 79 0.30 -6.22 -10.86
C GLY A 79 0.56 -4.73 -11.10
N THR A 80 -0.48 -3.89 -11.16
CA THR A 80 -0.34 -2.45 -11.38
C THR A 80 0.49 -1.80 -10.27
N ILE A 81 1.48 -1.00 -10.68
CA ILE A 81 2.24 -0.10 -9.82
C ILE A 81 2.27 1.27 -10.48
N LEU A 82 1.86 2.31 -9.75
CA LEU A 82 2.02 3.69 -10.19
C LEU A 82 2.88 4.46 -9.18
N THR A 83 3.74 5.35 -9.67
CA THR A 83 4.52 6.25 -8.82
C THR A 83 4.33 7.71 -9.16
N SER A 84 4.46 8.56 -8.14
CA SER A 84 4.32 10.00 -8.29
C SER A 84 5.23 10.75 -7.31
N PRO A 85 6.03 11.74 -7.75
CA PRO A 85 6.83 12.57 -6.85
C PRO A 85 6.00 13.65 -6.15
N ASP A 86 4.87 14.05 -6.73
CA ASP A 86 4.05 15.19 -6.30
C ASP A 86 2.62 14.81 -5.87
N GLY A 87 2.22 13.55 -6.05
CA GLY A 87 0.86 13.05 -5.83
C GLY A 87 -0.14 13.48 -6.91
N ILE A 88 0.30 14.25 -7.91
CA ILE A 88 -0.55 14.83 -8.96
C ILE A 88 -0.37 14.07 -10.26
N THR A 89 0.88 13.90 -10.70
CA THR A 89 1.20 13.21 -11.96
C THR A 89 1.68 11.80 -11.63
N TRP A 90 0.98 10.80 -12.15
CA TRP A 90 1.25 9.40 -11.89
C TRP A 90 1.86 8.72 -13.11
N THR A 91 2.88 7.91 -12.89
CA THR A 91 3.59 7.15 -13.93
C THR A 91 3.46 5.66 -13.63
N GLU A 92 3.00 4.88 -14.61
CA GLU A 92 2.96 3.42 -14.51
C GLU A 92 4.37 2.82 -14.52
N ARG A 93 4.57 1.79 -13.70
CA ARG A 93 5.83 1.05 -13.55
C ARG A 93 5.60 -0.44 -13.77
N THR A 94 6.54 -1.07 -14.47
CA THR A 94 6.53 -2.52 -14.68
C THR A 94 6.85 -3.24 -13.38
N SER A 95 5.92 -4.06 -12.90
CA SER A 95 6.09 -4.91 -11.71
C SER A 95 6.79 -6.25 -11.99
N GLY A 96 6.74 -6.71 -13.25
CA GLY A 96 7.25 -8.03 -13.65
C GLY A 96 6.30 -9.20 -13.33
N THR A 97 5.07 -8.92 -12.88
CA THR A 97 4.07 -9.95 -12.55
C THR A 97 2.65 -9.47 -12.87
N PRO A 98 1.74 -10.35 -13.33
CA PRO A 98 0.33 -10.01 -13.47
C PRO A 98 -0.47 -10.22 -12.18
N LYS A 99 0.17 -10.70 -11.10
CA LYS A 99 -0.50 -11.02 -9.84
C LYS A 99 -0.92 -9.75 -9.10
N GLU A 100 -2.08 -9.79 -8.45
CA GLU A 100 -2.63 -8.68 -7.69
C GLU A 100 -1.72 -8.31 -6.51
N LEU A 101 -1.54 -7.01 -6.30
CA LEU A 101 -0.75 -6.43 -5.23
C LEU A 101 -1.69 -5.70 -4.27
N TYR A 102 -1.73 -6.13 -3.01
CA TYR A 102 -2.74 -5.67 -2.05
C TYR A 102 -2.21 -4.61 -1.09
N GLY A 103 -0.95 -4.74 -0.65
CA GLY A 103 -0.35 -3.86 0.34
C GLY A 103 1.02 -3.38 -0.09
N VAL A 104 1.37 -2.15 0.26
CA VAL A 104 2.68 -1.55 -0.01
C VAL A 104 3.13 -0.73 1.20
N THR A 105 4.43 -0.77 1.52
CA THR A 105 5.06 0.05 2.56
C THR A 105 6.40 0.58 2.07
N SER A 106 6.86 1.68 2.65
CA SER A 106 8.25 2.13 2.58
C SER A 106 8.92 1.92 3.95
N GLY A 107 10.24 1.70 3.97
CA GLY A 107 11.03 1.56 5.20
C GLY A 107 12.47 1.21 4.87
N ASN A 108 13.43 1.62 5.71
CA ASN A 108 14.87 1.33 5.49
C ASN A 108 15.38 1.70 4.07
N GLY A 109 14.83 2.74 3.44
CA GLY A 109 15.16 3.15 2.08
C GLY A 109 14.63 2.23 0.97
N LEU A 110 13.73 1.29 1.29
CA LEU A 110 13.18 0.29 0.38
C LEU A 110 11.65 0.37 0.35
N PHE A 111 11.07 0.17 -0.82
CA PHE A 111 9.65 -0.12 -0.98
C PHE A 111 9.43 -1.62 -1.03
N VAL A 112 8.38 -2.08 -0.34
CA VAL A 112 7.97 -3.49 -0.33
C VAL A 112 6.49 -3.54 -0.65
N THR A 113 6.10 -4.33 -1.65
CA THR A 113 4.71 -4.66 -1.97
C THR A 113 4.46 -6.15 -1.81
N VAL A 114 3.25 -6.49 -1.39
CA VAL A 114 2.83 -7.88 -1.10
C VAL A 114 1.48 -8.17 -1.76
N GLY A 115 1.28 -9.43 -2.15
CA GLY A 115 0.18 -9.76 -3.04
C GLY A 115 -0.26 -11.21 -3.06
N PHE A 116 -0.95 -11.53 -4.15
CA PHE A 116 -1.52 -12.82 -4.47
C PHE A 116 -0.45 -13.91 -4.59
N PHE A 117 -0.82 -15.15 -4.23
CA PHE A 117 0.08 -16.32 -4.19
C PHE A 117 1.46 -16.06 -3.55
N GLY A 118 1.49 -15.41 -2.39
CA GLY A 118 2.72 -15.15 -1.66
C GLY A 118 3.67 -14.16 -2.33
N THR A 119 3.21 -13.38 -3.32
CA THR A 119 4.06 -12.42 -4.03
C THR A 119 4.60 -11.35 -3.08
N ILE A 120 5.90 -11.11 -3.19
CA ILE A 120 6.61 -10.00 -2.56
C ILE A 120 7.49 -9.37 -3.64
N LEU A 121 7.36 -8.06 -3.86
CA LEU A 121 8.29 -7.31 -4.70
C LEU A 121 8.96 -6.23 -3.85
N THR A 122 10.24 -5.96 -4.15
CA THR A 122 11.01 -4.89 -3.51
C THR A 122 11.58 -3.92 -4.54
N SER A 123 11.69 -2.66 -4.17
CA SER A 123 12.32 -1.65 -5.02
C SER A 123 13.05 -0.59 -4.17
N PRO A 124 14.30 -0.24 -4.49
CA PRO A 124 15.00 0.86 -3.80
C PRO A 124 14.54 2.25 -4.27
N ASP A 125 13.98 2.35 -5.47
CA ASP A 125 13.69 3.63 -6.15
C ASP A 125 12.20 3.80 -6.53
N GLY A 126 11.38 2.77 -6.33
CA GLY A 126 9.98 2.72 -6.76
C GLY A 126 9.80 2.55 -8.28
N ILE A 127 10.88 2.38 -9.03
CA ILE A 127 10.87 2.29 -10.50
C ILE A 127 11.16 0.85 -10.93
N THR A 128 12.25 0.27 -10.43
CA THR A 128 12.64 -1.10 -10.77
C THR A 128 12.28 -2.03 -9.62
N TRP A 129 11.46 -3.04 -9.92
CA TRP A 129 10.93 -3.98 -8.94
C TRP A 129 11.54 -5.36 -9.11
N THR A 130 11.88 -6.00 -8.00
CA THR A 130 12.45 -7.34 -7.95
C THR A 130 11.55 -8.27 -7.14
N GLU A 131 11.16 -9.41 -7.71
CA GLU A 131 10.41 -10.44 -6.99
C GLU A 131 11.29 -11.13 -5.94
N ARG A 132 10.72 -11.39 -4.76
CA ARG A 132 11.38 -12.05 -3.63
C ARG A 132 10.63 -13.31 -3.24
N THR A 133 11.38 -14.34 -2.88
CA THR A 133 10.83 -15.60 -2.39
C THR A 133 10.26 -15.41 -0.99
N SER A 134 8.96 -15.62 -0.83
CA SER A 134 8.26 -15.55 0.46
C SER A 134 8.26 -16.87 1.24
N GLY A 135 8.49 -18.00 0.55
CA GLY A 135 8.40 -19.35 1.13
C GLY A 135 6.96 -19.81 1.40
N THR A 136 5.95 -19.14 0.82
CA THR A 136 4.54 -19.49 0.96
C THR A 136 3.75 -19.18 -0.32
N TRP A 137 2.60 -19.82 -0.46
CA TRP A 137 1.61 -19.55 -1.51
C TRP A 137 0.36 -18.85 -0.96
N GLU A 138 0.32 -18.58 0.35
CA GLU A 138 -0.79 -17.89 1.00
C GLU A 138 -0.87 -16.44 0.53
N TYR A 139 -2.08 -15.89 0.46
CA TYR A 139 -2.26 -14.51 0.03
C TYR A 139 -1.79 -13.55 1.11
N LEU A 140 -0.85 -12.67 0.76
CA LEU A 140 -0.35 -11.64 1.65
C LEU A 140 -1.21 -10.39 1.47
N ARG A 141 -1.75 -9.85 2.56
CA ARG A 141 -2.78 -8.80 2.53
C ARG A 141 -2.27 -7.44 2.97
N GLY A 142 -1.41 -7.42 4.00
CA GLY A 142 -0.90 -6.19 4.58
C GLY A 142 0.59 -6.29 4.83
N VAL A 143 1.29 -5.16 4.71
CA VAL A 143 2.71 -5.06 5.01
C VAL A 143 2.98 -3.74 5.73
N THR A 144 3.88 -3.75 6.70
CA THR A 144 4.35 -2.56 7.42
C THR A 144 5.86 -2.64 7.64
N SER A 145 6.47 -1.51 7.96
CA SER A 145 7.86 -1.42 8.38
C SER A 145 7.96 -0.67 9.71
N GLY A 146 8.89 -1.10 10.56
CA GLY A 146 9.10 -0.49 11.87
C GLY A 146 10.28 -1.10 12.59
N ASN A 147 11.05 -0.28 13.33
CA ASN A 147 12.22 -0.73 14.09
C ASN A 147 13.21 -1.59 13.27
N GLY A 148 13.46 -1.19 12.02
CA GLY A 148 14.35 -1.91 11.10
C GLY A 148 13.81 -3.24 10.57
N LEU A 149 12.52 -3.56 10.80
CA LEU A 149 11.90 -4.82 10.39
C LEU A 149 10.70 -4.59 9.48
N PHE A 150 10.61 -5.33 8.39
CA PHE A 150 9.38 -5.49 7.61
C PHE A 150 8.56 -6.65 8.15
N VAL A 151 7.25 -6.44 8.24
CA VAL A 151 6.29 -7.47 8.65
C VAL A 151 5.17 -7.52 7.62
N THR A 152 4.92 -8.70 7.06
CA THR A 152 3.75 -8.95 6.21
C THR A 152 2.84 -9.98 6.85
N VAL A 153 1.54 -9.79 6.67
CA VAL A 153 0.48 -10.64 7.20
C VAL A 153 -0.46 -11.06 6.08
N GLY A 154 -1.09 -12.23 6.23
CA GLY A 154 -1.94 -12.77 5.19
C GLY A 154 -2.93 -13.83 5.64
N GLU A 155 -3.37 -14.61 4.68
CA GLU A 155 -4.30 -15.72 4.90
C GLU A 155 -3.67 -16.87 5.69
N SER A 156 -4.54 -17.74 6.22
CA SER A 156 -4.15 -18.89 7.03
C SER A 156 -3.25 -18.53 8.23
N GLY A 157 -3.43 -17.32 8.79
CA GLY A 157 -2.63 -16.79 9.89
C GLY A 157 -1.16 -16.54 9.53
N THR A 158 -0.84 -16.34 8.25
CA THR A 158 0.53 -16.15 7.78
C THR A 158 1.11 -14.85 8.32
N ILE A 159 2.30 -14.94 8.91
CA ILE A 159 3.15 -13.80 9.28
C ILE A 159 4.54 -14.10 8.72
N LEU A 160 5.10 -13.18 7.94
CA LEU A 160 6.50 -13.22 7.53
C LEU A 160 7.21 -11.95 8.00
N THR A 161 8.46 -12.08 8.39
CA THR A 161 9.31 -10.94 8.80
C THR A 161 10.59 -10.92 8.00
N SER A 162 11.11 -9.72 7.71
CA SER A 162 12.40 -9.54 7.04
C SER A 162 13.11 -8.29 7.53
N PRO A 163 14.40 -8.35 7.91
CA PRO A 163 15.18 -7.16 8.26
C PRO A 163 15.67 -6.37 7.04
N ASP A 164 15.75 -7.01 5.87
CA ASP A 164 16.39 -6.46 4.67
C ASP A 164 15.43 -6.36 3.46
N GLY A 165 14.21 -6.89 3.59
CA GLY A 165 13.22 -6.98 2.50
C GLY A 165 13.50 -8.10 1.50
N ASN A 166 14.66 -8.77 1.57
CA ASN A 166 15.09 -9.78 0.61
C ASN A 166 14.81 -11.19 1.11
N SER A 167 15.17 -11.46 2.37
CA SER A 167 15.03 -12.78 2.99
C SER A 167 13.88 -12.77 3.99
N TRP A 168 12.88 -13.62 3.76
CA TRP A 168 11.66 -13.65 4.56
C TRP A 168 11.59 -14.91 5.43
N THR A 169 11.29 -14.71 6.70
CA THR A 169 11.14 -15.80 7.69
C THR A 169 9.70 -15.89 8.15
N LYS A 170 9.10 -17.08 8.03
CA LYS A 170 7.76 -17.36 8.56
C LYS A 170 7.76 -17.36 10.08
N ARG A 171 6.76 -16.73 10.69
CA ARG A 171 6.55 -16.67 12.14
C ARG A 171 5.25 -17.36 12.53
N THR A 172 5.20 -17.89 13.74
CA THR A 172 4.00 -18.50 14.30
C THR A 172 3.04 -17.41 14.77
N SER A 173 1.81 -17.43 14.28
CA SER A 173 0.75 -16.49 14.69
C SER A 173 -0.16 -17.05 15.79
N GLY A 174 -0.18 -18.38 15.98
CA GLY A 174 -1.12 -19.05 16.89
C GLY A 174 -2.57 -19.11 16.37
N THR A 175 -2.82 -18.76 15.11
CA THR A 175 -4.16 -18.81 14.49
C THR A 175 -4.08 -19.22 13.02
N SER A 176 -5.20 -19.69 12.47
CA SER A 176 -5.40 -19.90 11.02
C SER A 176 -6.33 -18.86 10.38
N LYS A 177 -6.77 -17.85 11.14
CA LYS A 177 -7.65 -16.79 10.63
C LYS A 177 -6.92 -15.88 9.63
N TYR A 178 -7.68 -15.21 8.78
CA TYR A 178 -7.14 -14.23 7.85
C TYR A 178 -6.71 -12.96 8.56
N LEU A 179 -5.45 -12.57 8.35
CA LEU A 179 -4.89 -11.31 8.84
C LEU A 179 -4.88 -10.33 7.67
N ARG A 180 -5.64 -9.24 7.78
CA ARG A 180 -5.86 -8.29 6.67
C ARG A 180 -5.02 -7.02 6.76
N GLY A 181 -4.53 -6.67 7.95
CA GLY A 181 -3.80 -5.44 8.18
C GLY A 181 -2.80 -5.60 9.30
N VAL A 182 -1.73 -4.83 9.20
CA VAL A 182 -0.67 -4.74 10.21
C VAL A 182 -0.18 -3.29 10.23
N THR A 183 0.07 -2.77 11.42
CA THR A 183 0.61 -1.43 11.61
C THR A 183 1.67 -1.47 12.70
N TYR A 184 2.59 -0.52 12.66
CA TYR A 184 3.59 -0.30 13.69
C TYR A 184 3.52 1.16 14.14
N SER A 185 3.41 1.38 15.45
CA SER A 185 3.52 2.69 16.08
C SER A 185 4.48 2.60 17.27
N GLN A 186 5.24 3.67 17.51
CA GLN A 186 6.02 3.86 18.74
C GLN A 186 5.21 4.67 19.75
#